data_AF-A0A6J1A0T9-F1
#
_entry.id   AF-A0A6J1A0T9-F1
#
_cell.length_a   1.000
_cell.length_b   1.000
_cell.length_c   1.000
_cell.angle_alpha   90.00
_cell.angle_beta   90.00
_cell.angle_gamma   90.00
#
_symmetry.space_group_name_H-M   'P 1'
#
loop_
_entity.id
_entity.type
_entity.pdbx_description
1 polymer ?
#
loop_
_entity_poly.entity_id
_entity_poly.type
_entity_poly.pdbx_seq_one_letter_code
_entity_poly.pdbx_strand_id
1 'polypeptide(L)'
;MAISLSKTFLSINRQLDHVLPSEKSCPLSFSGQKSHLGRTKNIDFATRRLRIPKVFSKASESLPSTINELEKERLTKEEVEDLAPGQQEERRVADVWKEIHGQDDWVGMLNPMDPLLRSELIRYGEMAQACYDAFDFDPFSKYCGSCRFTQRQFFDSLGMEHHGYLVSRYLFATSNINLPNFFKKSRWPKVWSKNANWIGYVGVSNDEMSKRLGRRDITIAWRGTVTRLEWIADLMDFLKPISSNKIPCPDSTVKVESGFLDLYTDKDEMCRFCKFSAREQILTEVKRLVEMYQDEEISITITGHSLGSALAILSAYDIVETGLNVLQDSRAVPVSVFSFSGPRVGNVRFKERIETLGVKVLRVVNVNDIVPKSPGLFFNENVSPVLMKLAEGLPWSYSHVGVELALDHKNSPFLKDTGDPSCAHNLEAHLHLLDGIQRSSNASSDPIVL
;
A
#
# COMPACT_ATOMS: atom_id res chain seq x y z
N MET A 1 30.05 59.08 -4.56
CA MET A 1 29.50 59.46 -3.24
C MET A 1 29.55 58.19 -2.38
N ALA A 2 30.62 57.90 -1.62
CA ALA A 2 30.97 58.46 -0.31
C ALA A 2 29.73 58.38 0.63
N ILE A 3 29.67 57.59 1.71
CA ILE A 3 30.45 57.56 2.97
C ILE A 3 30.05 56.24 3.69
N SER A 4 30.95 55.33 4.16
CA SER A 4 31.60 55.27 5.50
C SER A 4 30.60 54.96 6.65
N LEU A 5 30.80 54.13 7.70
CA LEU A 5 31.93 53.53 8.44
C LEU A 5 31.34 52.40 9.35
N SER A 6 31.98 51.24 9.55
CA SER A 6 32.87 50.88 10.69
C SER A 6 32.12 50.70 12.05
N LYS A 7 32.40 49.77 12.97
CA LYS A 7 33.52 48.86 13.25
C LYS A 7 33.15 47.98 14.49
N THR A 8 33.60 46.71 14.48
CA THR A 8 34.39 46.01 15.54
C THR A 8 33.85 45.71 16.97
N PHE A 9 33.83 44.40 17.27
CA PHE A 9 34.14 43.62 18.50
C PHE A 9 33.87 44.17 19.92
N LEU A 10 33.36 43.29 20.79
CA LEU A 10 34.13 42.74 21.94
C LEU A 10 33.42 41.55 22.61
N SER A 11 34.24 40.54 22.93
CA SER A 11 33.95 39.35 23.75
C SER A 11 34.23 39.67 25.22
N ILE A 12 33.38 39.21 26.15
CA ILE A 12 33.72 39.05 27.57
C ILE A 12 33.08 37.77 28.12
N ASN A 13 33.96 36.84 28.51
CA ASN A 13 33.72 35.74 29.43
C ASN A 13 33.48 36.25 30.86
N ARG A 14 32.57 35.62 31.61
CA ARG A 14 32.76 35.41 33.06
C ARG A 14 31.92 34.23 33.57
N GLN A 15 32.62 33.19 34.00
CA GLN A 15 32.18 32.19 34.97
C GLN A 15 31.97 32.86 36.34
N LEU A 16 31.07 32.30 37.15
CA LEU A 16 31.24 32.16 38.60
C LEU A 16 30.27 31.11 39.16
N ASP A 17 30.86 30.16 39.89
CA ASP A 17 30.28 29.06 40.66
C ASP A 17 29.53 29.50 41.93
N HIS A 18 28.63 28.64 42.43
CA HIS A 18 28.36 28.29 43.86
C HIS A 18 27.17 27.29 43.88
N VAL A 19 27.35 25.97 44.05
CA VAL A 19 27.51 25.15 45.29
C VAL A 19 26.35 25.27 46.32
N LEU A 20 25.38 24.33 46.22
CA LEU A 20 24.73 23.40 47.21
C LEU A 20 24.29 23.92 48.63
N PRO A 21 23.37 23.24 49.40
CA PRO A 21 22.98 21.81 49.35
C PRO A 21 21.50 21.40 49.67
N SER A 22 21.20 20.13 49.33
CA SER A 22 20.46 19.09 50.10
C SER A 22 19.18 19.42 50.89
N GLU A 23 18.07 18.75 50.54
CA GLU A 23 17.27 18.01 51.54
C GLU A 23 16.77 16.66 51.00
N LYS A 24 16.97 15.63 51.83
CA LYS A 24 16.53 14.25 51.67
C LYS A 24 15.15 14.10 52.32
N SER A 25 14.23 13.38 51.69
CA SER A 25 13.27 12.55 52.43
C SER A 25 12.98 11.27 51.64
N CYS A 26 12.93 10.17 52.40
CA CYS A 26 12.90 8.77 51.97
C CYS A 26 11.46 8.21 52.12
N PRO A 27 11.20 6.92 51.82
CA PRO A 27 10.05 6.48 51.03
C PRO A 27 8.86 5.99 51.89
N LEU A 28 7.67 6.01 51.30
CA LEU A 28 6.51 5.31 51.84
C LEU A 28 6.38 3.93 51.20
N SER A 29 6.75 2.92 51.99
CA SER A 29 6.39 1.52 51.84
C SER A 29 4.95 1.28 52.33
N PHE A 30 4.14 0.56 51.55
CA PHE A 30 3.02 -0.22 52.07
C PHE A 30 3.18 -1.69 51.64
N SER A 31 3.59 -2.53 52.60
CA SER A 31 3.14 -3.92 52.70
C SER A 31 1.63 -3.92 52.99
N GLY A 32 0.78 -4.86 52.63
CA GLY A 32 0.94 -6.21 52.12
C GLY A 32 -0.38 -6.91 52.40
N GLN A 33 -0.88 -7.72 51.46
CA GLN A 33 -1.86 -8.77 51.77
C GLN A 33 -1.53 -10.00 50.95
N LYS A 34 -0.98 -11.00 51.64
CA LYS A 34 -0.97 -12.41 51.23
C LYS A 34 -2.31 -13.00 51.65
N SER A 35 -2.98 -13.74 50.77
CA SER A 35 -3.97 -14.74 51.16
C SER A 35 -3.61 -16.10 50.56
N HIS A 36 -3.47 -17.03 51.50
CA HIS A 36 -3.33 -18.47 51.50
C HIS A 36 -3.68 -19.32 50.26
N LEU A 37 -2.68 -20.09 49.85
CA LEU A 37 -2.64 -21.55 49.67
C LEU A 37 -3.96 -22.34 49.84
N GLY A 38 -4.37 -23.02 48.76
CA GLY A 38 -5.30 -24.17 48.77
C GLY A 38 -4.83 -25.23 47.77
N ARG A 39 -4.56 -26.44 48.26
CA ARG A 39 -3.85 -27.54 47.59
C ARG A 39 -4.82 -28.51 46.91
N THR A 40 -4.42 -28.98 45.70
CA THR A 40 -4.74 -30.26 45.02
C THR A 40 -6.18 -30.64 44.67
N LYS A 41 -6.38 -31.04 43.39
CA LYS A 41 -6.79 -32.40 42.99
C LYS A 41 -6.48 -32.65 41.50
N ASN A 42 -5.67 -33.67 41.24
CA ASN A 42 -5.48 -34.31 39.93
C ASN A 42 -6.78 -35.00 39.51
N ILE A 43 -7.16 -34.89 38.24
CA ILE A 43 -8.12 -35.79 37.59
C ILE A 43 -7.59 -36.11 36.18
N ASP A 44 -7.04 -37.30 36.02
CA ASP A 44 -6.93 -38.06 34.77
C ASP A 44 -8.33 -38.40 34.27
N PHE A 45 -8.62 -38.32 32.96
CA PHE A 45 -9.56 -39.24 32.31
C PHE A 45 -9.30 -39.40 30.81
N ALA A 46 -8.66 -40.53 30.51
CA ALA A 46 -8.94 -41.52 29.47
C ALA A 46 -9.74 -41.12 28.21
N THR A 47 -9.09 -41.41 27.08
CA THR A 47 -9.58 -41.57 25.71
C THR A 47 -10.84 -42.44 25.62
N ARG A 48 -11.92 -41.92 25.01
CA ARG A 48 -13.12 -42.72 24.69
C ARG A 48 -13.41 -42.69 23.19
N ARG A 49 -13.27 -43.87 22.57
CA ARG A 49 -13.57 -44.18 21.16
C ARG A 49 -15.06 -43.92 20.84
N LEU A 50 -15.32 -43.30 19.69
CA LEU A 50 -16.65 -43.18 19.09
C LEU A 50 -17.10 -44.52 18.49
N ARG A 51 -18.32 -44.95 18.81
CA ARG A 51 -18.98 -46.17 18.29
C ARG A 51 -19.91 -45.79 17.13
N ILE A 52 -19.76 -46.50 16.01
CA ILE A 52 -20.68 -46.49 14.86
C ILE A 52 -21.80 -47.50 15.12
N PRO A 53 -23.10 -47.18 14.94
CA PRO A 53 -24.16 -48.18 14.89
C PRO A 53 -24.39 -48.68 13.46
N LYS A 54 -24.46 -50.01 13.29
CA LYS A 54 -24.92 -50.69 12.07
C LYS A 54 -26.39 -51.11 12.20
N VAL A 55 -27.19 -50.71 11.20
CA VAL A 55 -28.19 -51.47 10.40
C VAL A 55 -29.41 -52.08 11.11
N PHE A 56 -30.62 -51.84 10.57
CA PHE A 56 -31.52 -52.90 10.06
C PHE A 56 -32.60 -52.36 9.09
N SER A 57 -32.83 -53.16 8.05
CA SER A 57 -33.71 -53.00 6.89
C SER A 57 -35.17 -53.34 7.17
N LYS A 58 -36.10 -52.69 6.46
CA LYS A 58 -37.37 -53.29 6.03
C LYS A 58 -37.64 -52.89 4.58
N ALA A 59 -37.84 -53.89 3.73
CA ALA A 59 -38.14 -53.78 2.31
C ALA A 59 -39.65 -53.67 2.07
N SER A 60 -40.03 -52.90 1.06
CA SER A 60 -41.28 -53.08 0.31
C SER A 60 -41.03 -52.69 -1.16
N GLU A 61 -40.95 -53.72 -1.99
CA GLU A 61 -41.32 -53.85 -3.41
C GLU A 61 -41.59 -52.59 -4.25
N SER A 62 -40.75 -52.35 -5.27
CA SER A 62 -41.11 -52.19 -6.71
C SER A 62 -40.08 -51.34 -7.49
N LEU A 63 -38.98 -51.92 -7.98
CA LEU A 63 -38.05 -51.22 -8.88
C LEU A 63 -37.41 -52.15 -9.93
N PRO A 64 -38.07 -52.41 -11.07
CA PRO A 64 -37.35 -52.75 -12.30
C PRO A 64 -37.47 -51.66 -13.39
N SER A 65 -38.32 -50.64 -13.22
CA SER A 65 -38.56 -49.61 -14.24
C SER A 65 -37.62 -48.40 -14.15
N THR A 66 -37.12 -48.07 -12.95
CA THR A 66 -36.31 -46.85 -12.74
C THR A 66 -34.84 -47.02 -13.14
N ILE A 67 -34.34 -48.26 -13.21
CA ILE A 67 -32.95 -48.54 -13.62
C ILE A 67 -32.80 -48.38 -15.14
N ASN A 68 -33.82 -48.74 -15.93
CA ASN A 68 -33.79 -48.58 -17.39
C ASN A 68 -33.97 -47.14 -17.87
N GLU A 69 -34.63 -46.26 -17.11
CA GLU A 69 -34.69 -44.82 -17.42
C GLU A 69 -33.37 -44.11 -17.11
N LEU A 70 -32.70 -44.46 -16.01
CA LEU A 70 -31.41 -43.88 -15.61
C LEU A 70 -30.25 -44.32 -16.53
N GLU A 71 -30.31 -45.51 -17.13
CA GLU A 71 -29.33 -45.96 -18.13
C GLU A 71 -29.59 -45.35 -19.52
N LYS A 72 -30.86 -45.09 -19.90
CA LYS A 72 -31.17 -44.37 -21.14
C LYS A 72 -30.84 -42.88 -21.07
N GLU A 73 -31.00 -42.23 -19.92
CA GLU A 73 -30.55 -40.84 -19.71
C GLU A 73 -29.02 -40.71 -19.61
N ARG A 74 -28.31 -41.79 -19.24
CA ARG A 74 -26.84 -41.82 -19.32
C ARG A 74 -26.33 -41.97 -20.75
N LEU A 75 -27.00 -42.78 -21.56
CA LEU A 75 -26.60 -43.01 -22.95
C LEU A 75 -27.00 -41.88 -23.92
N THR A 76 -28.01 -41.06 -23.59
CA THR A 76 -28.33 -39.85 -24.39
C THR A 76 -27.57 -38.59 -23.96
N LYS A 77 -26.92 -38.61 -22.79
CA LYS A 77 -26.02 -37.53 -22.34
C LYS A 77 -24.59 -37.67 -22.86
N GLU A 78 -24.19 -38.84 -23.35
CA GLU A 78 -22.84 -39.07 -23.89
C GLU A 78 -22.70 -38.75 -25.39
N GLU A 79 -23.78 -38.39 -26.11
CA GLU A 79 -23.74 -38.11 -27.57
C GLU A 79 -24.17 -36.70 -28.00
N VAL A 80 -24.27 -35.71 -27.09
CA VAL A 80 -24.58 -34.30 -27.45
C VAL A 80 -23.52 -33.28 -26.96
N GLU A 81 -22.35 -33.73 -26.54
CA GLU A 81 -21.24 -32.83 -26.16
C GLU A 81 -20.17 -32.60 -27.25
N ASP A 82 -20.47 -32.92 -28.52
CA ASP A 82 -19.52 -32.73 -29.63
C ASP A 82 -19.93 -31.59 -30.59
N LEU A 83 -20.43 -30.48 -30.03
CA LEU A 83 -20.44 -29.19 -30.71
C LEU A 83 -19.60 -28.21 -29.89
N ALA A 84 -18.34 -28.10 -30.30
CA ALA A 84 -17.34 -27.20 -29.75
C ALA A 84 -17.94 -25.80 -29.44
N PRO A 85 -17.91 -25.33 -28.19
CA PRO A 85 -18.01 -23.91 -27.96
C PRO A 85 -16.74 -23.31 -28.57
N GLY A 86 -16.91 -22.36 -29.51
CA GLY A 86 -15.79 -21.69 -30.16
C GLY A 86 -14.74 -21.33 -29.12
N GLN A 87 -13.51 -21.81 -29.33
CA GLN A 87 -12.37 -21.53 -28.45
C GLN A 87 -12.15 -20.02 -28.44
N GLN A 88 -12.85 -19.30 -27.56
CA GLN A 88 -12.38 -18.01 -27.09
C GLN A 88 -11.08 -18.31 -26.36
N GLU A 89 -9.97 -18.09 -27.06
CA GLU A 89 -8.63 -18.13 -26.49
C GLU A 89 -8.66 -17.35 -25.17
N GLU A 90 -8.34 -18.03 -24.07
CA GLU A 90 -8.45 -17.46 -22.73
C GLU A 90 -7.57 -16.21 -22.66
N ARG A 91 -8.18 -15.02 -22.52
CA ARG A 91 -7.48 -13.73 -22.54
C ARG A 91 -6.35 -13.76 -21.50
N ARG A 92 -5.09 -13.60 -21.93
CA ARG A 92 -3.92 -13.65 -21.04
C ARG A 92 -3.49 -12.25 -20.65
N VAL A 93 -2.90 -12.11 -19.46
CA VAL A 93 -2.33 -10.84 -18.99
C VAL A 93 -1.31 -10.27 -19.99
N ALA A 94 -0.46 -11.13 -20.58
CA ALA A 94 0.54 -10.73 -21.58
C ALA A 94 -0.05 -10.02 -22.80
N ASP A 95 -1.29 -10.33 -23.19
CA ASP A 95 -1.90 -9.78 -24.39
C ASP A 95 -2.53 -8.40 -24.12
N VAL A 96 -2.88 -8.09 -22.86
CA VAL A 96 -3.68 -6.91 -22.49
C VAL A 96 -3.13 -6.11 -21.32
N TRP A 97 -1.86 -6.32 -20.96
CA TRP A 97 -1.26 -5.68 -19.81
C TRP A 97 -1.25 -4.15 -19.89
N LYS A 98 -1.19 -3.58 -21.09
CA LYS A 98 -1.22 -2.12 -21.31
C LYS A 98 -2.58 -1.54 -20.90
N GLU A 99 -3.68 -2.24 -21.20
CA GLU A 99 -5.03 -1.88 -20.73
C GLU A 99 -5.12 -1.99 -19.20
N ILE A 100 -4.61 -3.09 -18.62
CA ILE A 100 -4.54 -3.29 -17.16
C ILE A 100 -3.73 -2.16 -16.49
N HIS A 101 -2.71 -1.64 -17.17
CA HIS A 101 -1.87 -0.52 -16.73
C HIS A 101 -2.45 0.85 -17.05
N GLY A 102 -3.68 0.92 -17.56
CA GLY A 102 -4.44 2.14 -17.72
C GLY A 102 -4.21 2.89 -19.03
N GLN A 103 -3.76 2.21 -20.09
CA GLN A 103 -3.58 2.82 -21.43
C GLN A 103 -4.76 3.74 -21.81
N ASP A 104 -6.00 3.26 -21.59
CA ASP A 104 -7.25 3.97 -21.85
C ASP A 104 -8.03 4.28 -20.56
N ASP A 105 -7.32 4.61 -19.47
CA ASP A 105 -7.89 5.02 -18.18
C ASP A 105 -8.94 4.02 -17.63
N TRP A 106 -8.72 2.73 -17.88
CA TRP A 106 -9.57 1.61 -17.45
C TRP A 106 -11.03 1.71 -17.90
N VAL A 107 -11.31 2.43 -19.00
CA VAL A 107 -12.65 2.52 -19.59
C VAL A 107 -13.18 1.12 -19.88
N GLY A 108 -14.37 0.80 -19.35
CA GLY A 108 -15.01 -0.51 -19.53
C GLY A 108 -14.42 -1.65 -18.70
N MET A 109 -13.39 -1.41 -17.87
CA MET A 109 -12.75 -2.44 -17.06
C MET A 109 -13.19 -2.44 -15.58
N LEU A 110 -13.85 -1.38 -15.11
CA LEU A 110 -14.17 -1.22 -13.68
C LEU A 110 -15.60 -1.66 -13.32
N ASN A 111 -16.56 -1.58 -14.25
CA ASN A 111 -17.95 -1.96 -14.03
C ASN A 111 -18.62 -2.50 -15.32
N PRO A 112 -18.86 -3.82 -15.43
CA PRO A 112 -18.41 -4.87 -14.49
C PRO A 112 -16.88 -4.95 -14.42
N MET A 113 -16.35 -5.39 -13.29
CA MET A 113 -14.90 -5.50 -13.10
C MET A 113 -14.29 -6.56 -14.02
N ASP A 114 -13.27 -6.18 -14.80
CA ASP A 114 -12.51 -7.12 -15.62
C ASP A 114 -11.76 -8.13 -14.72
N PRO A 115 -11.88 -9.45 -14.97
CA PRO A 115 -11.27 -10.46 -14.11
C PRO A 115 -9.74 -10.42 -14.04
N LEU A 116 -9.05 -10.03 -15.12
CA LEU A 116 -7.60 -9.91 -15.15
C LEU A 116 -7.16 -8.66 -14.39
N LEU A 117 -7.86 -7.53 -14.56
CA LEU A 117 -7.62 -6.33 -13.76
C LEU A 117 -7.83 -6.61 -12.28
N ARG A 118 -8.92 -7.30 -11.91
CA ARG A 118 -9.18 -7.73 -10.53
C ARG A 118 -8.02 -8.53 -9.94
N SER A 119 -7.54 -9.54 -10.68
CA SER A 119 -6.42 -10.38 -10.25
C SER A 119 -5.12 -9.58 -10.08
N GLU A 120 -4.85 -8.64 -10.98
CA GLU A 120 -3.64 -7.81 -10.92
C GLU A 120 -3.72 -6.76 -9.81
N LEU A 121 -4.90 -6.19 -9.56
CA LEU A 121 -5.14 -5.32 -8.40
C LEU A 121 -4.88 -6.06 -7.09
N ILE A 122 -5.37 -7.29 -6.94
CA ILE A 122 -5.08 -8.12 -5.77
C ILE A 122 -3.58 -8.35 -5.65
N ARG A 123 -2.90 -8.75 -6.73
CA ARG A 123 -1.46 -9.01 -6.73
C ARG A 123 -0.62 -7.81 -6.29
N TYR A 124 -0.91 -6.62 -6.82
CA TYR A 124 -0.20 -5.40 -6.41
C TYR A 124 -0.59 -4.97 -4.99
N GLY A 125 -1.83 -5.19 -4.58
CA GLY A 125 -2.28 -4.99 -3.21
C GLY A 125 -1.57 -5.90 -2.21
N GLU A 126 -1.35 -7.18 -2.55
CA GLU A 126 -0.56 -8.12 -1.75
C GLU A 126 0.90 -7.68 -1.65
N MET A 127 1.48 -7.10 -2.70
CA MET A 127 2.83 -6.50 -2.63
C MET A 127 2.89 -5.29 -1.70
N ALA A 128 1.84 -4.47 -1.64
CA ALA A 128 1.73 -3.44 -0.61
C ALA A 128 1.58 -4.05 0.80
N GLN A 129 0.80 -5.13 0.94
CA GLN A 129 0.59 -5.85 2.21
C GLN A 129 1.88 -6.51 2.72
N ALA A 130 2.71 -7.05 1.82
CA ALA A 130 4.02 -7.62 2.14
C ALA A 130 4.93 -6.63 2.90
N CYS A 131 4.74 -5.33 2.68
CA CYS A 131 5.42 -4.31 3.46
C CYS A 131 5.04 -4.32 4.94
N TYR A 132 3.78 -4.55 5.26
CA TYR A 132 3.34 -4.67 6.64
C TYR A 132 3.83 -5.98 7.26
N ASP A 133 3.66 -7.09 6.57
CA ASP A 133 3.98 -8.42 7.12
C ASP A 133 5.47 -8.61 7.41
N ALA A 134 6.32 -8.01 6.57
CA ALA A 134 7.76 -8.04 6.72
C ALA A 134 8.33 -7.00 7.70
N PHE A 135 7.55 -6.02 8.15
CA PHE A 135 8.06 -4.96 9.03
C PHE A 135 8.09 -5.39 10.50
N ASP A 136 9.19 -5.09 11.20
CA ASP A 136 9.30 -5.37 12.63
C ASP A 136 8.64 -4.25 13.45
N PHE A 137 7.40 -4.49 13.87
CA PHE A 137 6.63 -3.59 14.75
C PHE A 137 6.94 -3.74 16.23
N ASP A 138 7.68 -4.77 16.67
CA ASP A 138 7.85 -5.06 18.09
C ASP A 138 8.76 -3.99 18.73
N PRO A 139 8.23 -3.10 19.60
CA PRO A 139 9.06 -2.09 20.27
C PRO A 139 10.12 -2.72 21.20
N PHE A 140 9.95 -3.99 21.57
CA PHE A 140 10.89 -4.80 22.31
C PHE A 140 11.77 -5.66 21.41
N SER A 141 11.88 -5.37 20.12
CA SER A 141 12.91 -5.89 19.25
C SER A 141 14.04 -4.88 19.09
N LYS A 142 15.29 -5.35 19.07
CA LYS A 142 16.45 -4.53 18.66
C LYS A 142 16.42 -4.14 17.18
N TYR A 143 15.59 -4.83 16.39
CA TYR A 143 15.37 -4.64 14.96
C TYR A 143 14.05 -3.91 14.65
N CYS A 144 13.31 -3.45 15.67
CA CYS A 144 12.10 -2.63 15.50
C CYS A 144 12.35 -1.50 14.51
N GLY A 145 11.52 -1.36 13.49
CA GLY A 145 11.75 -0.37 12.43
C GLY A 145 12.36 -0.92 11.15
N SER A 146 12.86 -2.17 11.15
CA SER A 146 13.51 -2.79 9.99
C SER A 146 12.61 -3.81 9.29
N CYS A 147 13.09 -4.36 8.18
CA CYS A 147 12.52 -5.56 7.56
C CYS A 147 13.05 -6.82 8.28
N ARG A 148 12.15 -7.74 8.59
CA ARG A 148 12.43 -9.01 9.28
C ARG A 148 13.21 -10.01 8.41
N PHE A 149 13.18 -9.83 7.10
CA PHE A 149 13.73 -10.76 6.12
C PHE A 149 14.88 -10.15 5.33
N THR A 150 15.71 -11.02 4.76
CA THR A 150 16.73 -10.59 3.80
C THR A 150 16.12 -10.46 2.40
N GLN A 151 16.72 -9.65 1.54
CA GLN A 151 16.20 -9.41 0.18
C GLN A 151 15.96 -10.71 -0.61
N ARG A 152 16.90 -11.67 -0.49
CA ARG A 152 16.83 -12.96 -1.19
C ARG A 152 15.72 -13.87 -0.69
N GLN A 153 15.35 -13.74 0.58
CA GLN A 153 14.35 -14.60 1.22
C GLN A 153 13.02 -13.88 1.40
N PHE A 154 12.86 -12.65 0.90
CA PHE A 154 11.73 -11.79 1.23
C PHE A 154 10.38 -12.43 0.85
N PHE A 155 10.21 -12.80 -0.42
CA PHE A 155 8.96 -13.41 -0.87
C PHE A 155 8.78 -14.85 -0.36
N ASP A 156 9.85 -15.64 -0.32
CA ASP A 156 9.84 -17.01 0.24
C ASP A 156 9.39 -17.02 1.72
N SER A 157 9.97 -16.15 2.55
CA SER A 157 9.63 -16.05 3.99
C SER A 157 8.19 -15.58 4.24
N LEU A 158 7.56 -14.96 3.25
CA LEU A 158 6.17 -14.51 3.28
C LEU A 158 5.20 -15.52 2.61
N GLY A 159 5.70 -16.62 2.03
CA GLY A 159 4.87 -17.56 1.26
C GLY A 159 4.40 -17.02 -0.09
N MET A 160 5.09 -16.01 -0.62
CA MET A 160 4.75 -15.25 -1.83
C MET A 160 5.69 -15.56 -3.01
N GLU A 161 6.35 -16.72 -3.01
CA GLU A 161 7.28 -17.12 -4.09
C GLU A 161 6.57 -17.16 -5.46
N HIS A 162 5.30 -17.56 -5.47
CA HIS A 162 4.46 -17.64 -6.66
C HIS A 162 4.23 -16.30 -7.36
N HIS A 163 4.47 -15.16 -6.69
CA HIS A 163 4.46 -13.85 -7.33
C HIS A 163 5.59 -13.72 -8.35
N GLY A 164 6.68 -14.47 -8.22
CA GLY A 164 7.77 -14.51 -9.19
C GLY A 164 8.59 -13.21 -9.29
N TYR A 165 8.82 -12.54 -8.16
CA TYR A 165 9.63 -11.33 -8.07
C TYR A 165 10.87 -11.54 -7.21
N LEU A 166 11.92 -10.78 -7.53
CA LEU A 166 13.13 -10.66 -6.74
C LEU A 166 13.23 -9.24 -6.17
N VAL A 167 13.49 -9.11 -4.88
CA VAL A 167 13.76 -7.79 -4.29
C VAL A 167 15.16 -7.33 -4.70
N SER A 168 15.23 -6.22 -5.42
CA SER A 168 16.51 -5.63 -5.87
C SER A 168 17.06 -4.63 -4.83
N ARG A 169 16.18 -3.90 -4.13
CA ARG A 169 16.57 -2.90 -3.14
C ARG A 169 15.55 -2.76 -2.02
N TYR A 170 16.05 -2.52 -0.81
CA TYR A 170 15.25 -2.01 0.31
C TYR A 170 15.35 -0.50 0.40
N LEU A 171 14.24 0.11 0.78
CA LEU A 171 14.09 1.55 0.91
C LEU A 171 14.05 1.92 2.39
N PHE A 172 14.76 2.99 2.75
CA PHE A 172 14.80 3.53 4.10
C PHE A 172 14.53 5.03 4.10
N ALA A 173 13.77 5.50 5.09
CA ALA A 173 13.51 6.92 5.31
C ALA A 173 13.92 7.33 6.73
N THR A 174 14.30 8.60 6.90
CA THR A 174 14.84 9.12 8.16
C THR A 174 13.75 9.71 9.05
N SER A 175 13.90 9.60 10.38
CA SER A 175 12.91 10.03 11.38
C SER A 175 12.91 11.52 11.71
N ASN A 176 13.50 12.37 10.88
CA ASN A 176 13.63 13.81 11.15
C ASN A 176 12.31 14.59 10.92
N ILE A 177 11.20 13.86 10.80
CA ILE A 177 9.95 14.33 10.21
C ILE A 177 8.92 14.58 11.32
N ASN A 178 8.04 15.54 11.08
CA ASN A 178 6.83 15.86 11.86
C ASN A 178 5.80 14.70 11.94
N LEU A 179 6.18 13.45 11.71
CA LEU A 179 5.35 12.23 11.78
C LEU A 179 5.84 11.30 12.91
N PRO A 180 5.77 11.72 14.19
CA PRO A 180 6.29 10.94 15.31
C PRO A 180 5.63 9.56 15.44
N ASN A 181 4.38 9.42 15.02
CA ASN A 181 3.62 8.17 15.08
C ASN A 181 4.01 7.15 13.99
N PHE A 182 4.58 7.63 12.88
CA PHE A 182 5.04 6.77 11.78
C PHE A 182 6.37 6.06 12.09
N PHE A 183 7.27 6.75 12.80
CA PHE A 183 8.57 6.21 13.18
C PHE A 183 8.48 5.35 14.43
N LYS A 184 8.40 4.03 14.23
CA LYS A 184 8.60 3.06 15.30
C LYS A 184 10.03 3.14 15.83
N LYS A 185 10.17 3.40 17.12
CA LYS A 185 11.44 3.43 17.85
C LYS A 185 11.50 2.23 18.77
N SER A 186 12.59 1.48 18.68
CA SER A 186 12.88 0.42 19.64
C SER A 186 13.09 1.01 21.04
N ARG A 187 12.59 0.31 22.07
CA ARG A 187 12.83 0.63 23.48
C ARG A 187 14.16 0.05 23.99
N TRP A 188 14.93 -0.63 23.14
CA TRP A 188 16.22 -1.21 23.50
C TRP A 188 17.34 -0.17 23.51
N PRO A 189 18.36 -0.31 24.40
CA PRO A 189 19.49 0.61 24.44
C PRO A 189 20.39 0.60 23.20
N LYS A 190 20.53 -0.57 22.56
CA LYS A 190 21.36 -0.78 21.36
C LYS A 190 20.47 -1.21 20.19
N VAL A 191 20.03 -0.22 19.43
CA VAL A 191 19.13 -0.37 18.28
C VAL A 191 19.90 -0.52 16.97
N TRP A 192 19.28 -1.14 15.96
CA TRP A 192 19.87 -1.25 14.61
C TRP A 192 20.02 0.12 13.92
N SER A 193 19.06 1.02 14.14
CA SER A 193 19.11 2.43 13.75
C SER A 193 18.27 3.27 14.72
N LYS A 194 18.75 4.48 15.03
CA LYS A 194 18.00 5.46 15.84
C LYS A 194 17.10 6.35 15.00
N ASN A 195 17.48 6.53 13.73
CA ASN A 195 16.95 7.58 12.86
C ASN A 195 16.39 7.03 11.55
N ALA A 196 16.34 5.70 11.34
CA ALA A 196 15.87 5.14 10.07
C ALA A 196 14.79 4.08 10.31
N ASN A 197 13.78 4.08 9.45
CA ASN A 197 12.87 2.95 9.29
C ASN A 197 12.90 2.44 7.85
N TRP A 198 12.71 1.13 7.71
CA TRP A 198 12.39 0.51 6.43
C TRP A 198 11.00 0.97 5.97
N ILE A 199 10.90 1.40 4.73
CA ILE A 199 9.70 2.04 4.17
C ILE A 199 9.21 1.38 2.89
N GLY A 200 9.83 0.29 2.46
CA GLY A 200 9.40 -0.43 1.26
C GLY A 200 10.56 -1.06 0.51
N TYR A 201 10.28 -1.46 -0.73
CA TYR A 201 11.24 -2.15 -1.57
C TYR A 201 11.02 -1.88 -3.05
N VAL A 202 12.08 -2.11 -3.82
CA VAL A 202 12.03 -2.25 -5.27
C VAL A 202 12.19 -3.72 -5.60
N GLY A 203 11.26 -4.26 -6.37
CA GLY A 203 11.27 -5.63 -6.89
C GLY A 203 11.29 -5.64 -8.41
N VAL A 204 11.72 -6.75 -8.99
CA VAL A 204 11.67 -6.99 -10.43
C VAL A 204 11.17 -8.41 -10.69
N SER A 205 10.27 -8.56 -11.67
CA SER A 205 9.78 -9.87 -12.09
C SER A 205 10.92 -10.75 -12.61
N ASN A 206 10.90 -12.04 -12.28
CA ASN A 206 11.80 -13.04 -12.84
C ASN A 206 11.36 -13.43 -14.26
N ASP A 207 12.16 -14.21 -14.98
CA ASP A 207 11.91 -14.51 -16.40
C ASP A 207 10.60 -15.27 -16.65
N GLU A 208 10.20 -16.13 -15.72
CA GLU A 208 8.93 -16.86 -15.81
C GLU A 208 7.74 -15.91 -15.65
N MET A 209 7.78 -15.05 -14.64
CA MET A 209 6.76 -14.05 -14.41
C MET A 209 6.72 -13.02 -15.54
N SER A 210 7.86 -12.57 -16.04
CA SER A 210 7.90 -11.62 -17.17
C SER A 210 7.28 -12.20 -18.44
N LYS A 211 7.45 -13.50 -18.70
CA LYS A 211 6.74 -14.18 -19.80
C LYS A 211 5.23 -14.20 -19.59
N ARG A 212 4.75 -14.50 -18.38
CA ARG A 212 3.31 -14.48 -18.03
C ARG A 212 2.72 -13.07 -18.17
N LEU A 213 3.48 -12.05 -17.76
CA LEU A 213 3.10 -10.64 -17.79
C LEU A 213 3.24 -10.02 -19.19
N GLY A 214 3.98 -10.65 -20.11
CA GLY A 214 4.31 -10.09 -21.42
C GLY A 214 5.33 -8.94 -21.37
N ARG A 215 6.00 -8.73 -20.22
CA ARG A 215 6.91 -7.60 -19.96
C ARG A 215 7.77 -7.85 -18.71
N ARG A 216 8.92 -7.18 -18.63
CA ARG A 216 9.69 -7.03 -17.40
C ARG A 216 9.05 -5.95 -16.53
N ASP A 217 8.32 -6.36 -15.50
CA ASP A 217 7.75 -5.42 -14.54
C ASP A 217 8.73 -5.11 -13.42
N ILE A 218 9.06 -3.82 -13.26
CA ILE A 218 9.78 -3.24 -12.13
C ILE A 218 8.71 -2.73 -11.16
N THR A 219 8.63 -3.31 -9.97
CA THR A 219 7.64 -2.90 -8.97
C THR A 219 8.28 -2.14 -7.82
N ILE A 220 7.67 -1.02 -7.42
CA ILE A 220 8.05 -0.26 -6.22
C ILE A 220 6.89 -0.34 -5.23
N ALA A 221 7.11 -0.98 -4.09
CA ALA A 221 6.10 -1.11 -3.04
C ALA A 221 6.47 -0.24 -1.84
N TRP A 222 5.55 0.65 -1.47
CA TRP A 222 5.70 1.56 -0.34
C TRP A 222 4.87 1.12 0.86
N ARG A 223 5.53 1.07 2.02
CA ARG A 223 4.90 0.80 3.30
C ARG A 223 4.12 2.03 3.79
N GLY A 224 2.85 1.83 4.16
CA GLY A 224 2.08 2.84 4.88
C GLY A 224 2.34 2.88 6.39
N THR A 225 1.45 3.54 7.12
CA THR A 225 1.46 3.60 8.59
C THR A 225 0.68 2.40 9.16
N VAL A 226 1.04 1.97 10.37
CA VAL A 226 0.22 1.01 11.18
C VAL A 226 -0.47 1.70 12.33
N THR A 227 -0.03 2.90 12.71
CA THR A 227 -0.70 3.68 13.74
C THR A 227 -2.08 4.11 13.26
N ARG A 228 -3.04 4.06 14.20
CA ARG A 228 -4.40 4.59 14.06
C ARG A 228 -4.35 6.00 13.45
N LEU A 229 -5.45 6.43 12.86
CA LEU A 229 -5.68 7.66 12.07
C LEU A 229 -5.08 8.97 12.63
N GLU A 230 -4.53 8.97 13.84
CA GLU A 230 -3.71 10.02 14.46
C GLU A 230 -2.61 10.58 13.55
N TRP A 231 -2.01 9.76 12.68
CA TRP A 231 -0.99 10.25 11.74
C TRP A 231 -1.53 11.29 10.74
N ILE A 232 -2.85 11.29 10.48
CA ILE A 232 -3.50 12.31 9.64
C ILE A 232 -3.44 13.68 10.31
N ALA A 233 -3.54 13.72 11.65
CA ALA A 233 -3.40 14.96 12.41
C ALA A 233 -1.95 15.46 12.45
N ASP A 234 -0.98 14.56 12.29
CA ASP A 234 0.44 14.90 12.18
C ASP A 234 0.80 15.46 10.78
N LEU A 235 -0.04 15.25 9.76
CA LEU A 235 0.11 15.94 8.47
C LEU A 235 -0.23 17.41 8.66
N MET A 236 0.81 18.24 8.68
CA MET A 236 0.65 19.68 8.71
C MET A 236 0.05 20.10 7.37
N ASP A 237 -1.18 20.57 7.40
CA ASP A 237 -2.07 20.91 6.27
C ASP A 237 -1.50 21.88 5.18
N PHE A 238 -0.21 22.21 5.16
CA PHE A 238 0.37 23.15 4.21
C PHE A 238 1.01 22.46 2.99
N LEU A 239 0.57 22.88 1.82
CA LEU A 239 1.15 22.55 0.53
C LEU A 239 2.49 23.27 0.31
N LYS A 240 3.52 22.55 -0.13
CA LYS A 240 4.84 23.10 -0.47
C LYS A 240 5.17 22.86 -1.94
N PRO A 241 5.80 23.83 -2.65
CA PRO A 241 6.26 23.59 -4.01
C PRO A 241 7.18 22.39 -4.09
N ILE A 242 6.92 21.47 -5.01
CA ILE A 242 7.68 20.22 -5.15
C ILE A 242 9.17 20.46 -5.43
N SER A 243 9.46 21.56 -6.15
CA SER A 243 10.81 22.02 -6.46
C SER A 243 11.62 22.46 -5.24
N SER A 244 10.98 22.72 -4.10
CA SER A 244 11.67 23.10 -2.85
C SER A 244 12.64 22.03 -2.35
N ASN A 245 12.39 20.76 -2.68
CA ASN A 245 13.21 19.62 -2.26
C ASN A 245 13.98 19.00 -3.45
N LYS A 246 14.32 19.82 -4.46
CA LYS A 246 15.15 19.44 -5.63
C LYS A 246 14.54 18.37 -6.53
N ILE A 247 13.23 18.19 -6.49
CA ILE A 247 12.50 17.46 -7.54
C ILE A 247 12.32 18.43 -8.71
N PRO A 248 12.76 18.09 -9.94
CA PRO A 248 12.55 18.95 -11.10
C PRO A 248 11.06 19.26 -11.24
N CYS A 249 10.73 20.52 -11.50
CA CYS A 249 9.38 20.89 -11.91
C CYS A 249 9.47 22.28 -12.57
N PRO A 250 9.07 22.42 -13.83
CA PRO A 250 9.12 23.72 -14.52
C PRO A 250 8.10 24.72 -13.94
N ASP A 251 7.06 24.23 -13.25
CA ASP A 251 5.98 25.03 -12.69
C ASP A 251 6.06 25.09 -11.15
N SER A 252 6.44 26.26 -10.62
CA SER A 252 6.52 26.51 -9.17
C SER A 252 5.17 26.46 -8.43
N THR A 253 4.05 26.44 -9.16
CA THR A 253 2.70 26.34 -8.58
C THR A 253 2.27 24.89 -8.33
N VAL A 254 3.03 23.91 -8.82
CA VAL A 254 2.87 22.49 -8.49
C VAL A 254 3.31 22.27 -7.05
N LYS A 255 2.34 21.94 -6.18
CA LYS A 255 2.57 21.76 -4.74
C LYS A 255 2.05 20.42 -4.27
N VAL A 256 2.76 19.85 -3.31
CA VAL A 256 2.42 18.59 -2.63
C VAL A 256 2.40 18.79 -1.13
N GLU A 257 1.78 17.87 -0.41
CA GLU A 257 1.80 17.84 1.06
C GLU A 257 3.25 17.78 1.57
N SER A 258 3.57 18.64 2.52
CA SER A 258 4.93 18.84 3.02
C SER A 258 5.54 17.59 3.68
N GLY A 259 4.78 16.88 4.50
CA GLY A 259 5.21 15.68 5.20
C GLY A 259 5.54 14.53 4.24
N PHE A 260 4.77 14.33 3.17
CA PHE A 260 5.08 13.35 2.13
C PHE A 260 6.37 13.71 1.39
N LEU A 261 6.54 14.99 1.05
CA LEU A 261 7.73 15.46 0.35
C LEU A 261 8.99 15.34 1.22
N ASP A 262 8.91 15.75 2.48
CA ASP A 262 10.02 15.66 3.42
C ASP A 262 10.34 14.19 3.71
N LEU A 263 9.34 13.32 3.89
CA LEU A 263 9.55 11.87 4.04
C LEU A 263 10.25 11.23 2.85
N TYR A 264 9.92 11.67 1.65
CA TYR A 264 10.52 11.16 0.42
C TYR A 264 11.95 11.68 0.20
N THR A 265 12.27 12.90 0.64
CA THR A 265 13.50 13.61 0.25
C THR A 265 14.51 13.84 1.37
N ASP A 266 14.11 13.72 2.64
CA ASP A 266 15.00 13.89 3.78
C ASP A 266 16.03 12.77 3.89
N LYS A 267 17.19 13.15 4.42
CA LYS A 267 18.30 12.26 4.68
C LYS A 267 19.06 12.67 5.94
N ASP A 268 19.80 11.73 6.49
CA ASP A 268 20.69 11.92 7.63
C ASP A 268 22.06 11.38 7.25
N GLU A 269 23.01 12.29 6.99
CA GLU A 269 24.37 11.96 6.56
C GLU A 269 25.14 11.14 7.61
N MET A 270 24.73 11.22 8.88
CA MET A 270 25.31 10.46 9.99
C MET A 270 24.68 9.07 10.13
N CYS A 271 23.53 8.84 9.50
CA CYS A 271 22.85 7.56 9.51
C CYS A 271 23.33 6.67 8.36
N ARG A 272 23.82 5.46 8.68
CA ARG A 272 24.28 4.49 7.66
C ARG A 272 23.20 4.15 6.62
N PHE A 273 21.94 4.06 7.04
CA PHE A 273 20.82 3.64 6.18
C PHE A 273 20.17 4.80 5.43
N CYS A 274 20.20 6.00 6.01
CA CYS A 274 19.58 7.20 5.45
C CYS A 274 20.61 8.25 5.02
N LYS A 275 21.85 7.83 4.73
CA LYS A 275 22.85 8.69 4.08
C LYS A 275 22.34 9.24 2.75
N PHE A 276 21.49 8.45 2.10
CA PHE A 276 20.72 8.83 0.92
C PHE A 276 19.24 8.85 1.27
N SER A 277 18.49 9.80 0.71
CA SER A 277 17.03 9.86 0.89
C SER A 277 16.33 8.69 0.20
N ALA A 278 15.06 8.47 0.53
CA ALA A 278 14.26 7.43 -0.14
C ALA A 278 14.15 7.70 -1.65
N ARG A 279 14.03 8.98 -2.03
CA ARG A 279 14.15 9.47 -3.41
C ARG A 279 15.45 9.03 -4.08
N GLU A 280 16.61 9.38 -3.49
CA GLU A 280 17.91 9.04 -4.07
C GLU A 280 18.08 7.51 -4.23
N GLN A 281 17.57 6.74 -3.27
CA GLN A 281 17.58 5.27 -3.32
C GLN A 281 16.74 4.72 -4.49
N ILE A 282 15.55 5.27 -4.72
CA ILE A 282 14.66 4.85 -5.82
C ILE A 282 15.22 5.27 -7.17
N LEU A 283 15.56 6.55 -7.35
CA LEU A 283 16.02 7.05 -8.65
C LEU A 283 17.27 6.29 -9.11
N THR A 284 18.18 5.97 -8.19
CA THR A 284 19.37 5.16 -8.49
C THR A 284 19.00 3.75 -8.93
N GLU A 285 18.07 3.10 -8.24
CA GLU A 285 17.72 1.71 -8.52
C GLU A 285 16.86 1.55 -9.78
N VAL A 286 15.89 2.45 -9.98
CA VAL A 286 15.06 2.48 -11.18
C VAL A 286 15.94 2.72 -12.41
N LYS A 287 16.85 3.70 -12.35
CA LYS A 287 17.82 3.94 -13.43
C LYS A 287 18.61 2.67 -13.76
N ARG A 288 19.16 2.00 -12.73
CA ARG A 288 19.94 0.76 -12.90
C ARG A 288 19.12 -0.35 -13.56
N LEU A 289 17.85 -0.52 -13.16
CA LEU A 289 16.97 -1.57 -13.69
C LEU A 289 16.52 -1.26 -15.13
N VAL A 290 16.16 0.00 -15.41
CA VAL A 290 15.78 0.45 -16.75
C VAL A 290 16.95 0.27 -17.74
N GLU A 291 18.18 0.62 -17.33
CA GLU A 291 19.39 0.40 -18.14
C GLU A 291 19.69 -1.10 -18.31
N MET A 292 19.52 -1.90 -17.27
CA MET A 292 19.78 -3.34 -17.28
C MET A 292 18.86 -4.11 -18.23
N TYR A 293 17.59 -3.69 -18.34
CA TYR A 293 16.55 -4.38 -19.12
C TYR A 293 16.13 -3.61 -20.38
N GLN A 294 16.92 -2.65 -20.85
CA GLN A 294 16.59 -1.75 -21.97
C GLN A 294 16.20 -2.45 -23.28
N ASP A 295 16.65 -3.70 -23.46
CA ASP A 295 16.37 -4.54 -24.64
C ASP A 295 15.08 -5.38 -24.49
N GLU A 296 14.39 -5.29 -23.36
CA GLU A 296 13.10 -5.96 -23.07
C GLU A 296 11.93 -4.95 -23.16
N GLU A 297 10.69 -5.45 -23.25
CA GLU A 297 9.50 -4.64 -22.96
C GLU A 297 9.41 -4.45 -21.44
N ILE A 298 9.42 -3.21 -20.94
CA ILE A 298 9.47 -2.89 -19.51
C ILE A 298 8.19 -2.17 -19.08
N SER A 299 7.76 -2.37 -17.83
CA SER A 299 6.83 -1.48 -17.12
C SER A 299 7.38 -1.09 -15.75
N ILE A 300 7.02 0.09 -15.24
CA ILE A 300 7.25 0.49 -13.85
C ILE A 300 5.90 0.55 -13.15
N THR A 301 5.67 -0.35 -12.21
CA THR A 301 4.46 -0.36 -11.39
C THR A 301 4.77 0.10 -9.98
N ILE A 302 3.97 1.01 -9.44
CA ILE A 302 4.15 1.51 -8.07
C ILE A 302 2.90 1.22 -7.27
N THR A 303 3.06 0.72 -6.05
CA THR A 303 1.93 0.41 -5.18
C THR A 303 2.21 0.81 -3.74
N GLY A 304 1.13 1.02 -3.01
CA GLY A 304 1.17 1.38 -1.62
C GLY A 304 -0.23 1.47 -1.05
N HIS A 305 -0.29 1.45 0.28
CA HIS A 305 -1.51 1.62 1.04
C HIS A 305 -1.36 2.78 2.02
N SER A 306 -2.45 3.52 2.28
CA SER A 306 -2.44 4.65 3.22
C SER A 306 -1.36 5.68 2.86
N LEU A 307 -0.48 6.06 3.79
CA LEU A 307 0.72 6.87 3.51
C LEU A 307 1.57 6.33 2.34
N GLY A 308 1.66 5.00 2.19
CA GLY A 308 2.40 4.37 1.10
C GLY A 308 1.83 4.72 -0.27
N SER A 309 0.51 4.91 -0.38
CA SER A 309 -0.14 5.39 -1.61
C SER A 309 0.29 6.80 -1.99
N ALA A 310 0.47 7.68 -1.02
CA ALA A 310 0.92 9.05 -1.26
C ALA A 310 2.36 9.06 -1.79
N LEU A 311 3.24 8.26 -1.17
CA LEU A 311 4.62 8.05 -1.63
C LEU A 311 4.67 7.38 -3.01
N ALA A 312 3.74 6.46 -3.29
CA ALA A 312 3.63 5.82 -4.60
C ALA A 312 3.37 6.85 -5.70
N ILE A 313 2.35 7.70 -5.54
CA ILE A 313 2.02 8.77 -6.49
C ILE A 313 3.17 9.79 -6.62
N LEU A 314 3.75 10.23 -5.50
CA LEU A 314 4.85 11.20 -5.49
C LEU A 314 6.10 10.65 -6.19
N SER A 315 6.44 9.39 -5.96
CA SER A 315 7.59 8.74 -6.62
C SER A 315 7.33 8.50 -8.11
N ALA A 316 6.10 8.16 -8.52
CA ALA A 316 5.74 8.04 -9.94
C ALA A 316 5.95 9.36 -10.68
N TYR A 317 5.48 10.46 -10.09
CA TYR A 317 5.71 11.80 -10.60
C TYR A 317 7.21 12.08 -10.80
N ASP A 318 8.03 11.89 -9.76
CA ASP A 318 9.46 12.21 -9.79
C ASP A 318 10.25 11.34 -10.79
N ILE A 319 9.90 10.05 -10.92
CA ILE A 319 10.50 9.15 -11.91
C ILE A 319 10.28 9.66 -13.34
N VAL A 320 9.04 10.04 -13.68
CA VAL A 320 8.71 10.49 -15.04
C VAL A 320 9.20 11.92 -15.30
N GLU A 321 9.04 12.83 -14.34
CA GLU A 321 9.50 14.21 -14.45
C GLU A 321 11.04 14.30 -14.54
N THR A 322 11.77 13.38 -13.91
CA THR A 322 13.23 13.24 -14.07
C THR A 322 13.63 12.55 -15.39
N GLY A 323 12.67 11.93 -16.10
CA GLY A 323 12.91 11.22 -17.36
C GLY A 323 13.57 9.85 -17.21
N LEU A 324 13.50 9.24 -16.01
CA LEU A 324 14.09 7.91 -15.80
C LEU A 324 13.30 6.78 -16.44
N ASN A 325 12.07 7.05 -16.87
CA ASN A 325 11.26 6.11 -17.63
C ASN A 325 11.51 6.23 -19.15
N VAL A 326 12.52 6.97 -19.61
CA VAL A 326 12.83 7.08 -21.05
C VAL A 326 14.08 6.26 -21.36
N LEU A 327 13.95 5.33 -22.31
CA LEU A 327 15.04 4.49 -22.80
C LEU A 327 15.99 5.28 -23.72
N GLN A 328 17.16 4.70 -24.00
CA GLN A 328 18.18 5.34 -24.85
C GLN A 328 17.68 5.60 -26.28
N ASP A 329 16.74 4.79 -26.77
CA ASP A 329 16.09 4.93 -28.07
C ASP A 329 14.84 5.84 -28.04
N SER A 330 14.67 6.60 -26.96
CA SER A 330 13.55 7.53 -26.74
C SER A 330 12.18 6.88 -26.55
N ARG A 331 12.09 5.55 -26.41
CA ARG A 331 10.83 4.91 -25.99
C ARG A 331 10.54 5.23 -24.52
N ALA A 332 9.28 5.57 -24.23
CA ALA A 332 8.82 5.77 -22.87
C ALA A 332 8.33 4.44 -22.26
N VAL A 333 8.89 4.08 -21.12
CA VAL A 333 8.43 2.99 -20.25
C VAL A 333 7.14 3.45 -19.53
N PRO A 334 6.03 2.70 -19.63
CA PRO A 334 4.80 3.02 -18.91
C PRO A 334 5.02 3.02 -17.40
N VAL A 335 4.45 4.03 -16.73
CA VAL A 335 4.47 4.16 -15.27
C VAL A 335 3.03 4.18 -14.75
N SER A 336 2.68 3.17 -13.94
CA SER A 336 1.34 3.00 -13.40
C SER A 336 1.35 2.85 -11.89
N VAL A 337 0.37 3.45 -11.22
CA VAL A 337 0.20 3.42 -9.76
C VAL A 337 -1.10 2.72 -9.40
N PHE A 338 -1.00 1.66 -8.61
CA PHE A 338 -2.14 1.01 -7.97
C PHE A 338 -2.12 1.34 -6.48
N SER A 339 -2.98 2.27 -6.09
CA SER A 339 -3.01 2.81 -4.73
C SER A 339 -4.24 2.32 -3.97
N PHE A 340 -4.07 2.07 -2.66
CA PHE A 340 -5.12 1.58 -1.79
C PHE A 340 -5.32 2.55 -0.63
N SER A 341 -6.54 3.06 -0.44
CA SER A 341 -6.87 3.99 0.66
C SER A 341 -5.90 5.15 0.85
N GLY A 342 -5.38 5.70 -0.26
CA GLY A 342 -4.41 6.79 -0.22
C GLY A 342 -5.06 8.15 0.03
N PRO A 343 -4.42 9.04 0.82
CA PRO A 343 -4.85 10.43 0.96
C PRO A 343 -4.60 11.22 -0.35
N ARG A 344 -5.14 12.44 -0.42
CA ARG A 344 -4.78 13.42 -1.45
C ARG A 344 -3.32 13.85 -1.29
N VAL A 345 -2.59 13.98 -2.40
CA VAL A 345 -1.13 14.17 -2.39
C VAL A 345 -0.71 15.62 -2.64
N GLY A 346 -1.47 16.35 -3.47
CA GLY A 346 -1.12 17.71 -3.88
C GLY A 346 -2.30 18.51 -4.39
N ASN A 347 -2.02 19.70 -4.89
CA ASN A 347 -3.03 20.60 -5.43
C ASN A 347 -3.45 20.21 -6.86
N VAL A 348 -4.42 20.94 -7.41
CA VAL A 348 -4.88 20.72 -8.80
C VAL A 348 -3.74 20.82 -9.82
N ARG A 349 -2.74 21.68 -9.61
CA ARG A 349 -1.58 21.81 -10.51
C ARG A 349 -0.71 20.56 -10.51
N PHE A 350 -0.55 19.94 -9.35
CA PHE A 350 0.09 18.62 -9.26
C PHE A 350 -0.70 17.55 -10.02
N LYS A 351 -2.02 17.52 -9.88
CA LYS A 351 -2.90 16.62 -10.65
C LYS A 351 -2.75 16.83 -12.17
N GLU A 352 -2.88 18.06 -12.65
CA GLU A 352 -2.77 18.39 -14.07
C GLU A 352 -1.39 18.00 -14.62
N ARG A 353 -0.32 18.25 -13.84
CA ARG A 353 1.04 17.93 -14.28
C ARG A 353 1.27 16.43 -14.38
N ILE A 354 0.89 15.64 -13.37
CA ILE A 354 1.11 14.20 -13.38
C ILE A 354 0.29 13.50 -14.48
N GLU A 355 -0.92 13.97 -14.76
CA GLU A 355 -1.75 13.52 -15.90
C GLU A 355 -1.09 13.88 -17.24
N THR A 356 -0.54 15.09 -17.36
CA THR A 356 0.22 15.53 -18.56
C THR A 356 1.48 14.70 -18.80
N LEU A 357 2.14 14.23 -17.74
CA LEU A 357 3.30 13.34 -17.84
C LEU A 357 2.90 11.91 -18.30
N GLY A 358 1.60 11.59 -18.38
CA GLY A 358 1.12 10.29 -18.81
C GLY A 358 1.19 9.19 -17.74
N VAL A 359 1.40 9.55 -16.47
CA VAL A 359 1.35 8.58 -15.36
C VAL A 359 -0.09 8.14 -15.16
N LYS A 360 -0.33 6.84 -15.10
CA LYS A 360 -1.66 6.27 -14.85
C LYS A 360 -1.81 5.94 -13.37
N VAL A 361 -2.89 6.40 -12.74
CA VAL A 361 -3.16 6.16 -11.31
C VAL A 361 -4.56 5.58 -11.15
N LEU A 362 -4.65 4.39 -10.57
CA LEU A 362 -5.90 3.76 -10.15
C LEU A 362 -5.96 3.74 -8.62
N ARG A 363 -6.99 4.37 -8.07
CA ARG A 363 -7.22 4.51 -6.63
C ARG A 363 -8.32 3.56 -6.19
N VAL A 364 -7.96 2.50 -5.49
CA VAL A 364 -8.90 1.61 -4.83
C VAL A 364 -9.24 2.20 -3.46
N VAL A 365 -10.50 2.55 -3.25
CA VAL A 365 -10.96 3.21 -2.03
C VAL A 365 -12.20 2.52 -1.47
N ASN A 366 -12.31 2.46 -0.15
CA ASN A 366 -13.55 2.14 0.52
C ASN A 366 -14.35 3.42 0.76
N VAL A 367 -15.62 3.48 0.34
CA VAL A 367 -16.46 4.70 0.45
C VAL A 367 -16.64 5.18 1.89
N ASN A 368 -16.48 4.27 2.84
CA ASN A 368 -16.58 4.54 4.28
C ASN A 368 -15.22 4.89 4.93
N ASP A 369 -14.10 4.81 4.19
CA ASP A 369 -12.79 5.23 4.67
C ASP A 369 -12.70 6.77 4.69
N ILE A 370 -12.06 7.30 5.74
CA ILE A 370 -11.83 8.73 5.90
C ILE A 370 -10.49 9.18 5.34
N VAL A 371 -9.51 8.28 5.19
CA VAL A 371 -8.14 8.63 4.77
C VAL A 371 -8.10 9.24 3.36
N PRO A 372 -8.81 8.68 2.36
CA PRO A 372 -8.88 9.33 1.04
C PRO A 372 -9.49 10.74 1.10
N LYS A 373 -10.31 11.03 2.12
CA LYS A 373 -10.94 12.33 2.30
C LYS A 373 -10.00 13.36 2.95
N SER A 374 -8.71 13.06 3.15
CA SER A 374 -7.71 13.98 3.71
C SER A 374 -6.51 14.15 2.77
N PRO A 375 -5.72 15.25 2.84
CA PRO A 375 -5.94 16.48 3.62
C PRO A 375 -6.96 17.44 2.98
N GLY A 376 -7.47 18.42 3.75
CA GLY A 376 -8.31 19.53 3.25
C GLY A 376 -9.84 19.37 3.39
N LEU A 377 -10.54 20.51 3.45
CA LEU A 377 -12.00 20.64 3.53
C LEU A 377 -12.71 20.10 2.27
N PHE A 378 -13.94 19.62 2.44
CA PHE A 378 -14.85 19.09 1.42
C PHE A 378 -15.23 20.15 0.36
N PHE A 379 -14.32 20.55 -0.52
CA PHE A 379 -14.72 21.09 -1.82
C PHE A 379 -14.83 19.90 -2.75
N ASN A 380 -16.01 19.25 -2.70
CA ASN A 380 -16.36 18.13 -3.57
C ASN A 380 -15.86 18.39 -5.00
N GLU A 381 -15.23 17.40 -5.62
CA GLU A 381 -14.80 17.41 -7.02
C GLU A 381 -15.97 17.60 -8.02
N ASN A 382 -17.20 17.71 -7.48
CA ASN A 382 -18.45 18.08 -8.16
C ASN A 382 -18.87 19.55 -8.01
N VAL A 383 -18.02 20.45 -7.49
CA VAL A 383 -18.32 21.89 -7.48
C VAL A 383 -18.13 22.50 -8.88
N SER A 384 -18.96 23.50 -9.19
CA SER A 384 -18.88 24.26 -10.45
C SER A 384 -17.44 24.72 -10.75
N PRO A 385 -16.97 24.67 -12.02
CA PRO A 385 -15.63 25.12 -12.41
C PRO A 385 -15.26 26.53 -11.92
N VAL A 386 -16.27 27.39 -11.75
CA VAL A 386 -16.10 28.77 -11.23
C VAL A 386 -15.67 28.76 -9.76
N LEU A 387 -16.22 27.85 -8.95
CA LEU A 387 -15.91 27.76 -7.53
C LEU A 387 -14.55 27.08 -7.29
N MET A 388 -14.21 26.08 -8.09
CA MET A 388 -12.86 25.49 -8.15
C MET A 388 -11.81 26.57 -8.40
N LYS A 389 -12.00 27.40 -9.42
CA LYS A 389 -11.05 28.47 -9.78
C LYS A 389 -10.86 29.52 -8.69
N LEU A 390 -11.89 29.77 -7.87
CA LEU A 390 -11.80 30.66 -6.70
C LEU A 390 -11.08 29.97 -5.52
N ALA A 391 -11.25 28.66 -5.36
CA ALA A 391 -10.61 27.86 -4.32
C ALA A 391 -9.16 27.44 -4.68
N GLU A 392 -8.77 27.45 -5.96
CA GLU A 392 -7.42 27.17 -6.46
C GLU A 392 -6.34 28.04 -5.80
N GLY A 393 -6.70 29.27 -5.40
CA GLY A 393 -5.81 30.19 -4.70
C GLY A 393 -5.65 29.90 -3.20
N LEU A 394 -6.45 29.01 -2.62
CA LEU A 394 -6.39 28.69 -1.20
C LEU A 394 -5.28 27.67 -0.91
N PRO A 395 -4.47 27.87 0.13
CA PRO A 395 -3.33 26.99 0.45
C PRO A 395 -3.72 25.58 0.91
N TRP A 396 -5.02 25.29 1.01
CA TRP A 396 -5.62 24.04 1.52
C TRP A 396 -6.36 23.23 0.43
N SER A 397 -6.23 23.60 -0.85
CA SER A 397 -6.92 22.95 -1.96
C SER A 397 -6.14 21.74 -2.46
N TYR A 398 -6.54 20.55 -2.01
CA TYR A 398 -6.00 19.26 -2.43
C TYR A 398 -6.94 18.57 -3.40
N SER A 399 -6.38 17.90 -4.42
CA SER A 399 -7.15 17.18 -5.45
C SER A 399 -6.67 15.73 -5.58
N HIS A 400 -7.59 14.81 -5.87
CA HIS A 400 -7.20 13.45 -6.23
C HIS A 400 -6.63 13.37 -7.64
N VAL A 401 -5.68 12.44 -7.81
CA VAL A 401 -5.08 12.09 -9.09
C VAL A 401 -5.67 10.77 -9.57
N GLY A 402 -5.96 10.67 -10.87
CA GLY A 402 -6.34 9.42 -11.53
C GLY A 402 -7.77 8.94 -11.28
N VAL A 403 -8.01 7.69 -11.63
CA VAL A 403 -9.33 7.06 -11.67
C VAL A 403 -9.65 6.39 -10.33
N GLU A 404 -10.89 6.51 -9.89
CA GLU A 404 -11.38 5.89 -8.65
C GLU A 404 -12.09 4.56 -8.90
N LEU A 405 -11.69 3.53 -8.17
CA LEU A 405 -12.45 2.31 -7.97
C LEU A 405 -13.02 2.31 -6.55
N ALA A 406 -14.31 2.63 -6.42
CA ALA A 406 -15.02 2.65 -5.16
C ALA A 406 -15.50 1.25 -4.77
N LEU A 407 -15.12 0.82 -3.57
CA LEU A 407 -15.57 -0.40 -2.90
C LEU A 407 -16.47 -0.02 -1.73
N ASP A 408 -17.47 -0.87 -1.44
CA ASP A 408 -18.27 -0.74 -0.23
C ASP A 408 -18.16 -2.02 0.60
N HIS A 409 -17.52 -1.91 1.75
CA HIS A 409 -17.33 -3.03 2.65
C HIS A 409 -18.63 -3.58 3.22
N LYS A 410 -19.71 -2.77 3.22
CA LYS A 410 -21.04 -3.19 3.67
C LYS A 410 -21.69 -4.20 2.72
N ASN A 411 -21.19 -4.33 1.49
CA ASN A 411 -21.68 -5.32 0.53
C ASN A 411 -21.14 -6.74 0.81
N SER A 412 -20.17 -6.91 1.72
CA SER A 412 -19.63 -8.22 2.03
C SER A 412 -20.31 -8.85 3.25
N PRO A 413 -20.91 -10.05 3.13
CA PRO A 413 -21.49 -10.75 4.26
C PRO A 413 -20.44 -11.29 5.26
N PHE A 414 -19.16 -11.24 4.89
CA PHE A 414 -18.05 -11.75 5.71
C PHE A 414 -17.39 -10.66 6.57
N LEU A 415 -17.58 -9.38 6.25
CA LEU A 415 -17.03 -8.27 7.01
C LEU A 415 -18.01 -7.85 8.11
N LYS A 416 -17.49 -7.71 9.33
CA LYS A 416 -18.30 -7.26 10.47
C LYS A 416 -18.55 -5.76 10.37
N ASP A 417 -19.81 -5.37 10.53
CA ASP A 417 -20.16 -3.97 10.75
C ASP A 417 -19.80 -3.58 12.20
N THR A 418 -18.65 -2.94 12.36
CA THR A 418 -18.09 -2.60 13.67
C THR A 418 -18.13 -1.10 13.96
N GLY A 419 -18.49 -0.27 12.98
CA GLY A 419 -18.40 1.19 13.06
C GLY A 419 -16.96 1.73 13.29
N ASP A 420 -15.94 0.88 13.31
CA ASP A 420 -14.54 1.25 13.50
C ASP A 420 -13.96 1.75 12.17
N PRO A 421 -13.56 3.04 12.06
CA PRO A 421 -12.97 3.57 10.84
C PRO A 421 -11.70 2.84 10.39
N SER A 422 -10.98 2.19 11.32
CA SER A 422 -9.78 1.41 10.97
C SER A 422 -10.11 0.14 10.19
N CYS A 423 -11.31 -0.43 10.34
CA CYS A 423 -11.77 -1.54 9.52
C CYS A 423 -12.02 -1.12 8.08
N ALA A 424 -12.61 0.07 7.87
CA ALA A 424 -12.81 0.62 6.53
C ALA A 424 -11.47 0.92 5.83
N HIS A 425 -10.44 1.27 6.60
CA HIS A 425 -9.09 1.57 6.13
C HIS A 425 -8.16 0.34 6.03
N ASN A 426 -8.62 -0.86 6.37
CA ASN A 426 -7.75 -2.03 6.38
C ASN A 426 -7.45 -2.53 4.95
N LEU A 427 -6.18 -2.77 4.61
CA LEU A 427 -5.79 -3.22 3.26
C LEU A 427 -6.32 -4.61 2.92
N GLU A 428 -6.21 -5.59 3.82
CA GLU A 428 -6.77 -6.93 3.59
C GLU A 428 -8.28 -6.89 3.36
N ALA A 429 -9.00 -5.98 4.02
CA ALA A 429 -10.41 -5.75 3.74
C ALA A 429 -10.66 -5.25 2.31
N HIS A 430 -9.78 -4.40 1.75
CA HIS A 430 -9.87 -4.00 0.34
C HIS A 430 -9.61 -5.19 -0.60
N LEU A 431 -8.60 -6.01 -0.31
CA LEU A 431 -8.29 -7.19 -1.14
C LEU A 431 -9.41 -8.21 -1.11
N HIS A 432 -10.00 -8.43 0.07
CA HIS A 432 -11.20 -9.25 0.25
C HIS A 432 -12.38 -8.74 -0.57
N LEU A 433 -12.61 -7.43 -0.58
CA LEU A 433 -13.69 -6.84 -1.37
C LEU A 433 -13.43 -6.97 -2.86
N LEU A 434 -12.19 -6.73 -3.33
CA LEU A 434 -11.81 -6.94 -4.72
C LEU A 434 -12.05 -8.39 -5.15
N ASP A 435 -11.66 -9.36 -4.33
CA ASP A 435 -11.92 -10.76 -4.65
C ASP A 435 -13.43 -11.08 -4.64
N GLY A 436 -14.19 -10.44 -3.75
CA GLY A 436 -15.64 -10.57 -3.67
C GLY A 436 -16.43 -9.92 -4.82
N ILE A 437 -15.82 -9.11 -5.69
CA ILE A 437 -16.51 -8.53 -6.86
C ILE A 437 -16.82 -9.66 -7.85
N GLN A 438 -17.98 -10.30 -7.69
CA GLN A 438 -18.52 -11.21 -8.69
C GLN A 438 -18.95 -10.42 -9.93
N ARG A 439 -18.81 -11.07 -11.10
CA ARG A 439 -19.31 -10.59 -12.39
C ARG A 439 -20.79 -10.21 -12.23
N SER A 440 -21.08 -8.92 -12.15
CA SER A 440 -22.44 -8.39 -12.24
C SER A 440 -22.95 -8.50 -13.68
N SER A 441 -22.99 -9.71 -14.21
CA SER A 441 -23.81 -10.09 -15.36
C SER A 441 -25.11 -10.65 -14.82
N ASN A 442 -25.95 -9.77 -14.30
CA ASN A 442 -27.40 -9.87 -14.44
C ASN A 442 -27.97 -8.47 -14.33
N ALA A 443 -28.39 -7.96 -15.49
CA ALA A 443 -29.32 -6.86 -15.55
C ALA A 443 -30.61 -7.29 -14.83
N SER A 444 -30.79 -6.82 -13.60
CA SER A 444 -32.12 -6.64 -13.02
C SER A 444 -32.07 -5.43 -12.11
N SER A 445 -32.76 -4.38 -12.55
CA SER A 445 -33.30 -3.35 -11.68
C SER A 445 -34.18 -4.01 -10.61
N ASP A 446 -33.59 -4.28 -9.44
CA ASP A 446 -34.17 -4.16 -8.09
C ASP A 446 -33.30 -4.92 -7.08
N PRO A 447 -33.18 -4.43 -5.81
CA PRO A 447 -32.30 -5.02 -4.83
C PRO A 447 -32.95 -6.26 -4.21
N ILE A 448 -32.39 -7.45 -4.48
CA ILE A 448 -32.72 -8.64 -3.69
C ILE A 448 -31.72 -8.73 -2.52
N VAL A 449 -32.29 -8.52 -1.34
CA VAL A 449 -31.74 -8.85 -0.03
C VAL A 449 -31.46 -10.36 0.04
N LEU A 450 -30.25 -10.74 0.45
CA LEU A 450 -29.96 -12.02 1.10
C LEU A 450 -29.11 -11.79 2.34
#